data_AF-A0A2V7DWW9-F1
#
_entry.id   AF-A0A2V7DWW9-F1
#
_cell.length_a   1.000
_cell.length_b   1.000
_cell.length_c   1.000
_cell.angle_alpha   90.00
_cell.angle_beta   90.00
_cell.angle_gamma   90.00
#
_symmetry.space_group_name_H-M   'P 1'
#
loop_
_entity.id
_entity.type
_entity.pdbx_description
1 polymer ?
#
loop_
_entity_poly.entity_id
_entity_poly.type
_entity_poly.pdbx_seq_one_letter_code
_entity_poly.pdbx_strand_id
1 'polypeptide(L)'
;MVVLRRWTTSLPALSALVSAGLWHATRTDERRDVATEVLGLFLGLGVAVYAIGILPGDVLVRQYLLQSDGGAVRTFARWANYGGRVHVLLPAAIVLFWLSSVARRNWRVWCAVLIGSSLIQHAFKFLVGRSRPSGSSLGFPSGHTTAAATFAIVLVYIASREQLSRAQRVILDALGVSLMLAVGWARIMRHAHWPSDVLGGFLLGIGCAAAAAWWASSHAEAAAESQRVGDPEAPRQMMPTTSQS
;
A
#
# COMPACT_ATOMS: atom_id res chain seq x y z
N MET A 1 -35.89 31.22 -1.75
CA MET A 1 -36.19 29.95 -1.06
C MET A 1 -36.41 28.90 -2.13
N VAL A 2 -35.58 27.84 -2.14
CA VAL A 2 -35.92 26.42 -2.41
C VAL A 2 -36.70 26.19 -3.73
N VAL A 3 -36.18 25.64 -4.83
CA VAL A 3 -35.48 24.38 -5.09
C VAL A 3 -34.95 24.50 -6.53
N LEU A 4 -33.74 24.03 -6.83
CA LEU A 4 -33.42 23.30 -8.07
C LEU A 4 -31.94 22.94 -8.07
N ARG A 5 -31.67 21.62 -7.96
CA ARG A 5 -30.52 20.86 -8.45
C ARG A 5 -30.11 19.82 -7.40
N ARG A 6 -30.24 18.55 -7.76
CA ARG A 6 -29.12 17.72 -8.21
C ARG A 6 -29.60 16.29 -8.45
N TRP A 7 -29.83 15.97 -9.71
CA TRP A 7 -29.57 14.65 -10.24
C TRP A 7 -28.04 14.52 -10.35
N THR A 8 -27.43 13.63 -9.57
CA THR A 8 -26.19 12.85 -9.86
C THR A 8 -25.85 12.03 -8.61
N THR A 9 -26.51 10.90 -8.43
CA THR A 9 -26.19 9.90 -7.39
C THR A 9 -25.77 8.60 -8.04
N SER A 10 -24.50 8.49 -8.43
CA SER A 10 -23.81 7.20 -8.57
C SER A 10 -22.29 7.45 -8.57
N LEU A 11 -21.53 6.66 -7.80
CA LEU A 11 -20.05 6.67 -7.63
C LEU A 11 -19.38 7.50 -6.50
N PRO A 12 -19.92 7.61 -5.26
CA PRO A 12 -19.11 8.08 -4.11
C PRO A 12 -18.18 7.01 -3.49
N ALA A 13 -18.42 5.72 -3.75
CA ALA A 13 -17.83 4.64 -2.95
C ALA A 13 -16.31 4.43 -3.19
N LEU A 14 -15.83 4.62 -4.41
CA LEU A 14 -14.41 4.38 -4.74
C LEU A 14 -13.51 5.59 -4.39
N SER A 15 -14.02 6.82 -4.49
CA SER A 15 -13.29 8.01 -4.05
C SER A 15 -13.24 8.12 -2.52
N ALA A 16 -14.27 7.67 -1.81
CA ALA A 16 -14.29 7.67 -0.35
C ALA A 16 -13.29 6.68 0.27
N LEU A 17 -13.10 5.50 -0.34
CA LEU A 17 -12.10 4.52 0.12
C LEU A 17 -10.65 4.99 -0.07
N VAL A 18 -10.38 5.76 -1.13
CA VAL A 18 -9.03 6.28 -1.43
C VAL A 18 -8.74 7.58 -0.68
N SER A 19 -9.76 8.39 -0.35
CA SER A 19 -9.56 9.73 0.22
C SER A 19 -9.93 9.89 1.71
N ALA A 20 -10.66 8.96 2.35
CA ALA A 20 -11.19 9.21 3.70
C ALA A 20 -10.84 8.18 4.79
N GLY A 21 -10.62 6.90 4.47
CA GLY A 21 -10.53 5.85 5.50
C GLY A 21 -9.12 5.51 6.00
N LEU A 22 -8.19 5.28 5.07
CA LEU A 22 -6.89 4.66 5.40
C LEU A 22 -5.80 5.66 5.80
N TRP A 23 -5.95 6.93 5.43
CA TRP A 23 -4.85 7.90 5.44
C TRP A 23 -4.91 8.93 6.57
N HIS A 24 -6.09 9.14 7.14
CA HIS A 24 -6.31 9.96 8.33
C HIS A 24 -6.29 9.15 9.61
N ALA A 25 -5.76 7.92 9.60
CA ALA A 25 -5.49 7.14 10.80
C ALA A 25 -4.50 7.92 11.69
N THR A 26 -5.06 8.72 12.59
CA THR A 26 -4.32 9.61 13.48
C THR A 26 -3.79 8.83 14.66
N ARG A 27 -4.49 7.76 15.05
CA ARG A 27 -4.12 6.87 16.14
C ARG A 27 -3.33 5.67 15.64
N THR A 28 -2.38 5.23 16.46
CA THR A 28 -1.59 4.03 16.25
C THR A 28 -2.46 2.78 16.14
N ASP A 29 -3.53 2.69 16.91
CA ASP A 29 -4.45 1.53 16.88
C ASP A 29 -5.17 1.39 15.54
N GLU A 30 -5.64 2.49 14.94
CA GLU A 30 -6.30 2.46 13.63
C GLU A 30 -5.36 1.93 12.53
N ARG A 31 -4.05 2.22 12.63
CA ARG A 31 -3.04 1.73 11.68
C ARG A 31 -2.78 0.24 11.83
N ARG A 32 -2.85 -0.27 13.06
CA ARG A 32 -2.74 -1.71 13.35
C ARG A 32 -3.92 -2.45 12.73
N ASP A 33 -5.13 -1.96 12.96
CA ASP A 33 -6.36 -2.59 12.48
C ASP A 33 -6.33 -2.73 10.96
N VAL A 34 -6.01 -1.63 10.26
CA VAL A 34 -5.80 -1.62 8.81
C VAL A 34 -4.78 -2.66 8.35
N ALA A 35 -3.62 -2.73 9.00
CA ALA A 35 -2.60 -3.70 8.63
C ALA A 35 -3.10 -5.14 8.81
N THR A 36 -3.80 -5.42 9.91
CA THR A 36 -4.35 -6.74 10.20
C THR A 36 -5.47 -7.14 9.23
N GLU A 37 -6.37 -6.22 8.90
CA GLU A 37 -7.44 -6.47 7.94
C GLU A 37 -6.88 -6.76 6.55
N VAL A 38 -5.94 -5.94 6.06
CA VAL A 38 -5.34 -6.12 4.74
C VAL A 38 -4.55 -7.42 4.65
N LEU A 39 -3.77 -7.77 5.68
CA LEU A 39 -3.05 -9.04 5.73
C LEU A 39 -3.99 -10.24 5.87
N GLY A 40 -5.09 -10.09 6.61
CA GLY A 40 -6.14 -11.10 6.69
C GLY A 40 -6.79 -11.37 5.33
N LEU A 41 -7.10 -10.31 4.58
CA LEU A 41 -7.59 -10.41 3.19
C LEU A 41 -6.57 -11.08 2.26
N PHE A 42 -5.28 -10.76 2.41
CA PHE A 42 -4.21 -11.42 1.66
C PHE A 42 -4.17 -12.93 1.93
N LEU A 43 -4.23 -13.33 3.20
CA LEU A 43 -4.23 -14.75 3.60
C LEU A 43 -5.48 -15.47 3.09
N GLY A 44 -6.66 -14.88 3.26
CA GLY A 44 -7.92 -15.44 2.76
C GLY A 44 -7.91 -15.62 1.24
N LEU A 45 -7.41 -14.63 0.49
CA LEU A 45 -7.23 -14.75 -0.96
C LEU A 45 -6.21 -15.83 -1.31
N GLY A 46 -5.10 -15.93 -0.58
CA GLY A 46 -4.09 -16.96 -0.78
C GLY A 46 -4.63 -18.37 -0.60
N VAL A 47 -5.44 -18.60 0.44
CA VAL A 47 -6.15 -19.88 0.68
C VAL A 47 -7.13 -20.18 -0.45
N ALA A 48 -7.94 -19.20 -0.87
CA ALA A 48 -8.87 -19.38 -1.98
C ALA A 48 -8.15 -19.76 -3.28
N VAL A 49 -7.04 -19.08 -3.59
CA VAL A 49 -6.22 -19.38 -4.78
C VAL A 49 -5.56 -20.76 -4.67
N TYR A 50 -5.06 -21.15 -3.49
CA TYR A 50 -4.49 -22.48 -3.28
C TYR A 50 -5.53 -23.60 -3.47
N ALA A 51 -6.73 -23.42 -2.91
CA ALA A 51 -7.78 -24.44 -2.95
C ALA A 51 -8.47 -24.55 -4.31
N ILE A 52 -8.70 -23.43 -5.00
CA ILE A 52 -9.52 -23.37 -6.23
C ILE A 52 -8.64 -23.30 -7.49
N GLY A 53 -7.41 -22.78 -7.37
CA GLY A 53 -6.50 -22.57 -8.50
C GLY A 53 -6.85 -21.33 -9.33
N ILE A 54 -7.79 -21.46 -10.27
CA ILE A 54 -8.23 -20.34 -11.13
C ILE A 54 -9.59 -19.86 -10.63
N LEU A 55 -9.65 -18.65 -10.09
CA LEU A 55 -10.89 -18.09 -9.57
C LEU A 55 -11.79 -17.65 -10.74
N PRO A 56 -13.13 -17.73 -10.62
CA PRO A 56 -14.04 -17.21 -11.65
C PRO A 56 -13.76 -15.74 -12.00
N GLY A 57 -13.45 -14.92 -10.98
CA GLY A 57 -13.07 -13.51 -11.17
C GLY A 57 -11.78 -13.30 -11.98
N ASP A 58 -10.86 -14.27 -12.00
CA ASP A 58 -9.65 -14.18 -12.81
C ASP A 58 -9.97 -14.23 -14.30
N VAL A 59 -10.88 -15.11 -14.69
CA VAL A 59 -11.29 -15.28 -16.08
C VAL A 59 -12.07 -14.05 -16.54
N LEU A 60 -13.06 -13.62 -15.74
CA LEU A 60 -13.92 -12.48 -16.05
C LEU A 60 -13.13 -11.19 -16.24
N VAL A 61 -12.32 -10.81 -15.25
CA VAL A 61 -11.55 -9.56 -15.29
C VAL A 61 -10.52 -9.61 -16.41
N ARG A 62 -9.83 -10.74 -16.59
CA ARG A 62 -8.83 -10.88 -17.65
C ARG A 62 -9.46 -10.79 -19.04
N GLN A 63 -10.58 -11.47 -19.28
CA GLN A 63 -11.28 -11.41 -20.57
C GLN A 63 -11.73 -9.99 -20.88
N TYR A 64 -12.36 -9.31 -19.92
CA TYR A 64 -12.79 -7.92 -20.08
C TYR A 64 -11.63 -7.00 -20.45
N LEU A 65 -10.52 -7.05 -19.72
CA LEU A 65 -9.39 -6.17 -19.99
C LEU A 65 -8.71 -6.48 -21.34
N LEU A 66 -8.60 -7.76 -21.71
CA LEU A 66 -7.96 -8.17 -22.97
C LEU A 66 -8.78 -7.86 -24.23
N GLN A 67 -10.06 -7.51 -24.11
CA GLN A 67 -10.84 -6.99 -25.24
C GLN A 67 -10.23 -5.70 -25.80
N SER A 68 -9.52 -4.94 -24.97
CA SER A 68 -8.82 -3.71 -25.37
C SER A 68 -7.40 -3.95 -25.89
N ASP A 69 -6.99 -5.20 -26.12
CA ASP A 69 -5.61 -5.50 -26.51
C ASP A 69 -5.27 -4.97 -27.92
N GLY A 70 -4.31 -4.05 -27.98
CA GLY A 70 -3.87 -3.37 -29.20
C GLY A 70 -2.40 -2.93 -29.12
N GLY A 71 -1.82 -2.52 -30.24
CA GLY A 71 -0.38 -2.19 -30.31
C GLY A 71 0.05 -1.10 -29.31
N ALA A 72 -0.76 -0.03 -29.19
CA ALA A 72 -0.52 1.05 -28.21
C ALA A 72 -0.64 0.55 -26.76
N VAL A 73 -1.67 -0.26 -26.48
CA VAL A 73 -1.92 -0.86 -25.16
C VAL A 73 -0.77 -1.78 -24.74
N ARG A 74 -0.28 -2.65 -25.64
CA ARG A 74 0.89 -3.50 -25.38
C ARG A 74 2.16 -2.71 -25.13
N THR A 75 2.34 -1.61 -25.85
CA THR A 75 3.48 -0.71 -25.67
C THR A 75 3.42 -0.02 -24.31
N PHE A 76 2.26 0.54 -23.95
CA PHE A 76 2.06 1.13 -22.63
C PHE A 76 2.22 0.11 -21.51
N ALA A 77 1.67 -1.10 -21.64
CA ALA A 77 1.86 -2.19 -20.68
C ALA A 77 3.34 -2.59 -20.53
N ARG A 78 4.14 -2.54 -21.62
CA ARG A 78 5.59 -2.77 -21.54
C ARG A 78 6.28 -1.70 -20.70
N TRP A 79 5.93 -0.42 -20.92
CA TRP A 79 6.47 0.70 -20.17
C TRP A 79 6.05 0.69 -18.70
N ALA A 80 4.74 0.59 -18.43
CA ALA A 80 4.19 0.51 -17.08
C ALA A 80 4.79 -0.66 -16.26
N ASN A 81 5.08 -1.80 -16.91
CA ASN A 81 5.72 -2.93 -16.23
C ASN A 81 7.10 -2.58 -15.63
N TYR A 82 7.85 -1.62 -16.18
CA TYR A 82 9.14 -1.21 -15.59
C TYR A 82 8.97 -0.64 -14.19
N GLY A 83 7.83 0.00 -13.90
CA GLY A 83 7.52 0.55 -12.58
C GLY A 83 7.47 -0.48 -11.44
N GLY A 84 7.35 -1.78 -11.75
CA GLY A 84 7.41 -2.86 -10.77
C GLY A 84 8.76 -3.56 -10.69
N ARG A 85 9.79 -3.09 -11.42
CA ARG A 85 11.11 -3.70 -11.44
C ARG A 85 12.01 -3.10 -10.37
N VAL A 86 12.84 -3.96 -9.75
CA VAL A 86 13.86 -3.54 -8.78
C VAL A 86 14.80 -2.46 -9.36
N HIS A 87 15.16 -2.55 -10.64
CA HIS A 87 16.02 -1.58 -11.32
C HIS A 87 15.43 -0.17 -11.42
N VAL A 88 14.12 0.00 -11.22
CA VAL A 88 13.46 1.31 -11.19
C VAL A 88 13.16 1.71 -9.74
N LEU A 89 12.59 0.79 -8.98
CA LEU A 89 12.16 1.06 -7.60
C LEU A 89 13.34 1.27 -6.64
N LEU A 90 14.47 0.57 -6.84
CA LEU A 90 15.64 0.73 -5.98
C LEU A 90 16.30 2.12 -6.17
N PRO A 91 16.60 2.60 -7.39
CA PRO A 91 17.02 3.98 -7.58
C PRO A 91 16.02 5.00 -7.05
N ALA A 92 14.72 4.78 -7.25
CA ALA A 92 13.68 5.66 -6.69
C ALA A 92 13.71 5.70 -5.16
N ALA A 93 13.90 4.55 -4.50
CA ALA A 93 14.05 4.46 -3.05
C ALA A 93 15.34 5.15 -2.56
N ILE A 94 16.44 5.04 -3.32
CA ILE A 94 17.69 5.75 -3.03
C ILE A 94 17.49 7.26 -3.13
N VAL A 95 16.86 7.74 -4.20
CA VAL A 95 16.52 9.18 -4.36
C VAL A 95 15.63 9.65 -3.22
N LEU A 96 14.60 8.86 -2.85
CA LEU A 96 13.73 9.18 -1.73
C LEU A 96 14.52 9.26 -0.41
N PHE A 97 15.46 8.36 -0.18
CA PHE A 97 16.37 8.41 0.98
C PHE A 97 17.26 9.68 0.98
N TRP A 98 17.79 10.08 -0.18
CA TRP A 98 18.59 11.31 -0.31
C TRP A 98 17.78 12.59 -0.12
N LEU A 99 16.53 12.63 -0.58
CA LEU A 99 15.71 13.84 -0.53
C LEU A 99 14.91 13.98 0.78
N SER A 100 14.47 12.87 1.37
CA SER A 100 13.60 12.89 2.55
C SER A 100 14.35 12.70 3.86
N SER A 101 14.18 13.66 4.77
CA SER A 101 14.68 13.58 6.13
C SER A 101 13.97 12.47 6.94
N VAL A 102 12.67 12.29 6.70
CA VAL A 102 11.85 11.23 7.32
C VAL A 102 12.32 9.84 6.88
N ALA A 103 12.63 9.68 5.59
CA ALA A 103 13.18 8.43 5.05
C ALA A 103 14.52 8.08 5.70
N ARG A 104 15.42 9.05 5.86
CA ARG A 104 16.70 8.84 6.56
C ARG A 104 16.53 8.46 8.02
N ARG A 105 15.63 9.13 8.74
CA ARG A 105 15.39 8.85 10.17
C ARG A 105 14.86 7.43 10.41
N ASN A 106 14.09 6.89 9.46
CA ASN A 106 13.42 5.59 9.58
C ASN A 106 13.96 4.54 8.60
N TRP A 107 15.18 4.71 8.10
CA TRP A 107 15.72 3.92 6.99
C TRP A 107 15.70 2.41 7.23
N ARG A 108 15.96 1.97 8.48
CA ARG A 108 15.95 0.56 8.86
C ARG A 108 14.57 -0.07 8.64
N VAL A 109 13.50 0.65 9.00
CA VAL A 109 12.11 0.19 8.81
C VAL A 109 11.81 0.07 7.32
N TRP A 110 12.23 1.05 6.52
CA TRP A 110 11.98 1.04 5.08
C TRP A 110 12.79 -0.03 4.34
N CYS A 111 14.04 -0.25 4.71
CA CYS A 111 14.82 -1.37 4.20
C CYS A 111 14.18 -2.70 4.60
N ALA A 112 13.79 -2.85 5.87
CA ALA A 112 13.15 -4.07 6.37
C ALA A 112 11.85 -4.38 5.62
N VAL A 113 11.00 -3.39 5.32
CA VAL A 113 9.73 -3.65 4.61
C VAL A 113 9.92 -3.93 3.13
N LEU A 114 10.84 -3.25 2.45
CA LEU A 114 11.13 -3.49 1.03
C LEU A 114 11.74 -4.88 0.80
N ILE A 115 12.63 -5.32 1.70
CA ILE A 115 13.22 -6.66 1.65
C ILE A 115 12.22 -7.70 2.15
N GLY A 116 11.61 -7.45 3.32
CA GLY A 116 10.70 -8.38 3.99
C GLY A 116 9.46 -8.71 3.16
N SER A 117 8.83 -7.71 2.53
CA SER A 117 7.69 -7.97 1.63
C SER A 117 8.09 -8.84 0.44
N SER A 118 9.29 -8.67 -0.12
CA SER A 118 9.82 -9.52 -1.20
C SER A 118 10.08 -10.95 -0.72
N LEU A 119 10.62 -11.14 0.48
CA LEU A 119 10.85 -12.47 1.06
C LEU A 119 9.54 -13.20 1.33
N ILE A 120 8.57 -12.52 1.94
CA ILE A 120 7.23 -13.08 2.20
C ILE A 120 6.56 -13.44 0.86
N GLN A 121 6.64 -12.55 -0.13
CA GLN A 121 6.14 -12.79 -1.48
C GLN A 121 6.76 -14.06 -2.10
N HIS A 122 8.08 -14.26 -1.97
CA HIS A 122 8.76 -15.46 -2.46
C HIS A 122 8.32 -16.72 -1.70
N ALA A 123 8.20 -16.67 -0.37
CA ALA A 123 7.70 -17.80 0.40
C ALA A 123 6.30 -18.23 -0.06
N PHE A 124 5.38 -17.27 -0.23
CA PHE A 124 4.02 -17.54 -0.70
C PHE A 124 3.97 -18.07 -2.14
N LYS A 125 4.96 -17.77 -3.00
CA LYS A 125 5.05 -18.41 -4.32
C LYS A 125 5.16 -19.92 -4.21
N PHE A 126 6.02 -20.40 -3.34
CA PHE A 126 6.23 -21.84 -3.14
C PHE A 126 5.07 -22.49 -2.39
N LEU A 127 4.52 -21.82 -1.38
CA LEU A 127 3.39 -22.33 -0.60
C LEU A 127 2.13 -22.51 -1.47
N VAL A 128 1.81 -21.53 -2.32
CA VAL A 128 0.59 -21.57 -3.12
C VAL A 128 0.79 -22.38 -4.41
N GLY A 129 2.01 -22.42 -4.96
CA GLY A 129 2.34 -23.30 -6.09
C GLY A 129 1.61 -22.98 -7.41
N ARG A 130 0.94 -21.82 -7.50
CA ARG A 130 0.05 -21.50 -8.63
C ARG A 130 0.80 -21.27 -9.94
N SER A 131 0.37 -21.91 -11.03
CA SER A 131 0.89 -21.64 -12.38
C SER A 131 0.36 -20.32 -12.96
N ARG A 132 1.22 -19.60 -13.70
CA ARG A 132 0.85 -18.42 -14.49
C ARG A 132 -0.04 -18.77 -15.70
N PRO A 133 -0.75 -17.78 -16.29
CA PRO A 133 -1.52 -18.01 -17.51
C PRO A 133 -0.71 -18.58 -18.67
N SER A 134 0.59 -18.25 -18.75
CA SER A 134 1.52 -18.74 -19.78
C SER A 134 2.19 -20.08 -19.42
N GLY A 135 1.95 -20.65 -18.24
CA GLY A 135 2.55 -21.91 -17.77
C GLY A 135 4.04 -21.86 -17.39
N SER A 136 4.71 -20.71 -17.50
CA SER A 136 6.18 -20.64 -17.44
C SER A 136 6.81 -20.53 -16.06
N SER A 137 6.05 -20.22 -15.01
CA SER A 137 6.56 -20.05 -13.64
C SER A 137 5.42 -19.85 -12.63
N LEU A 138 5.78 -19.76 -11.34
CA LEU A 138 4.84 -19.48 -10.24
C LEU A 138 4.24 -18.08 -10.34
N GLY A 139 2.92 -18.01 -10.19
CA GLY A 139 2.04 -16.85 -10.37
C GLY A 139 1.83 -16.09 -9.07
N PHE A 140 1.13 -16.69 -8.10
CA PHE A 140 0.66 -16.02 -6.89
C PHE A 140 1.75 -15.89 -5.81
N PRO A 141 1.82 -14.78 -5.07
CA PRO A 141 1.38 -13.44 -5.48
C PRO A 141 2.35 -12.83 -6.51
N SER A 142 1.95 -11.75 -7.18
CA SER A 142 2.80 -11.07 -8.17
C SER A 142 3.87 -10.20 -7.51
N GLY A 143 5.15 -10.47 -7.81
CA GLY A 143 6.28 -9.73 -7.24
C GLY A 143 6.39 -8.27 -7.71
N HIS A 144 6.16 -7.99 -8.99
CA HIS A 144 6.16 -6.60 -9.50
C HIS A 144 5.07 -5.76 -8.83
N THR A 145 3.89 -6.35 -8.68
CA THR A 145 2.76 -5.70 -8.03
C THR A 145 3.02 -5.48 -6.54
N THR A 146 3.58 -6.48 -5.86
CA THR A 146 3.98 -6.36 -4.44
C THR A 146 4.98 -5.23 -4.26
N ALA A 147 6.05 -5.20 -5.05
CA ALA A 147 7.08 -4.17 -4.95
C ALA A 147 6.53 -2.77 -5.22
N ALA A 148 5.72 -2.60 -6.26
CA ALA A 148 5.09 -1.31 -6.58
C ALA A 148 4.13 -0.84 -5.48
N ALA A 149 3.34 -1.75 -4.91
CA ALA A 149 2.43 -1.45 -3.81
C ALA A 149 3.16 -1.07 -2.52
N THR A 150 4.17 -1.84 -2.12
CA THR A 150 5.03 -1.52 -0.96
C THR A 150 5.66 -0.14 -1.15
N PHE A 151 6.26 0.12 -2.31
CA PHE A 151 6.89 1.40 -2.59
C PHE A 151 5.89 2.57 -2.57
N ALA A 152 4.71 2.40 -3.17
CA ALA A 152 3.66 3.41 -3.16
C ALA A 152 3.26 3.78 -1.72
N ILE A 153 2.98 2.81 -0.86
CA ILE A 153 2.58 3.09 0.53
C ILE A 153 3.72 3.70 1.36
N VAL A 154 4.97 3.27 1.14
CA VAL A 154 6.14 3.89 1.78
C VAL A 154 6.28 5.36 1.36
N LEU A 155 6.11 5.65 0.07
CA LEU A 155 6.17 7.02 -0.46
C LEU A 155 5.08 7.90 0.16
N VAL A 156 3.85 7.39 0.20
CA VAL A 156 2.69 8.07 0.77
C VAL A 156 2.97 8.37 2.25
N TYR A 157 3.44 7.38 3.03
CA TYR A 157 3.81 7.57 4.45
C TYR A 157 4.82 8.67 4.66
N ILE A 158 5.91 8.63 3.89
CA ILE A 158 6.94 9.66 3.95
C ILE A 158 6.36 11.03 3.61
N ALA A 159 5.57 11.13 2.55
CA ALA A 159 4.93 12.38 2.13
C ALA A 159 4.00 12.98 3.21
N SER A 160 3.30 12.14 3.98
CA SER A 160 2.44 12.64 5.08
C SER A 160 3.21 13.25 6.26
N ARG A 161 4.47 12.81 6.45
CA ARG A 161 5.33 13.21 7.58
C ARG A 161 6.34 14.28 7.20
N GLU A 162 6.56 14.51 5.91
CA GLU A 162 7.41 15.58 5.40
C GLU A 162 6.69 16.94 5.40
N GLN A 163 7.46 18.03 5.43
CA GLN A 163 6.94 19.40 5.38
C GLN A 163 6.56 19.80 3.94
N LEU A 164 5.62 19.05 3.35
CA LEU A 164 5.08 19.27 2.01
C LEU A 164 3.78 20.06 2.06
N SER A 165 3.57 20.93 1.06
CA SER A 165 2.27 21.54 0.81
C SER A 165 1.20 20.48 0.52
N ARG A 166 -0.07 20.81 0.76
CA ARG A 166 -1.19 19.90 0.48
C ARG A 166 -1.20 19.42 -0.98
N ALA A 167 -0.90 20.31 -1.92
CA ALA A 167 -0.84 19.98 -3.35
C ALA A 167 0.26 18.96 -3.65
N GLN A 168 1.47 19.15 -3.11
CA GLN A 168 2.58 18.21 -3.29
C GLN A 168 2.24 16.83 -2.73
N ARG A 169 1.62 16.76 -1.55
CA ARG A 169 1.19 15.48 -0.95
C ARG A 169 0.20 14.75 -1.85
N VAL A 170 -0.86 15.43 -2.29
CA VAL A 170 -1.87 14.85 -3.20
C VAL A 170 -1.25 14.36 -4.51
N ILE A 171 -0.30 15.11 -5.07
CA ILE A 171 0.41 14.71 -6.29
C ILE A 171 1.24 13.45 -6.05
N LEU A 172 2.03 13.38 -4.97
CA LEU A 172 2.83 12.20 -4.65
C LEU A 172 1.96 10.97 -4.39
N ASP A 173 0.85 11.15 -3.68
CA ASP A 173 -0.10 10.07 -3.40
C ASP A 173 -0.74 9.56 -4.69
N ALA A 174 -1.20 10.47 -5.55
CA ALA A 174 -1.77 10.13 -6.85
C ALA A 174 -0.75 9.41 -7.75
N LEU A 175 0.52 9.85 -7.76
CA LEU A 175 1.59 9.20 -8.51
C LEU A 175 1.88 7.79 -8.01
N GLY A 176 1.98 7.60 -6.68
CA GLY A 176 2.20 6.28 -6.07
C GLY A 176 1.08 5.29 -6.38
N VAL A 177 -0.18 5.72 -6.18
CA VAL A 177 -1.36 4.90 -6.45
C VAL A 177 -1.47 4.59 -7.95
N SER A 178 -1.27 5.59 -8.82
CA SER A 178 -1.30 5.39 -10.28
C SER A 178 -0.22 4.41 -10.73
N LEU A 179 0.99 4.51 -10.17
CA LEU A 179 2.09 3.60 -10.47
C LEU A 179 1.73 2.15 -10.12
N MET A 180 1.28 1.88 -8.90
CA MET A 180 0.94 0.50 -8.50
C MET A 180 -0.20 -0.07 -9.35
N LEU A 181 -1.25 0.72 -9.63
CA LEU A 181 -2.37 0.28 -10.47
C LEU A 181 -1.94 0.01 -11.91
N ALA A 182 -1.14 0.90 -12.50
CA ALA A 182 -0.62 0.73 -13.85
C ALA A 182 0.28 -0.50 -13.96
N VAL A 183 1.14 -0.76 -12.96
CA VAL A 183 1.97 -1.98 -12.89
C VAL A 183 1.08 -3.21 -12.83
N GLY A 184 0.10 -3.24 -11.94
CA GLY A 184 -0.80 -4.39 -11.80
C GLY A 184 -1.57 -4.70 -13.09
N TRP A 185 -2.16 -3.68 -13.70
CA TRP A 185 -2.80 -3.79 -15.00
C TRP A 185 -1.85 -4.33 -16.08
N ALA A 186 -0.62 -3.80 -16.15
CA ALA A 186 0.38 -4.26 -17.10
C ALA A 186 0.75 -5.74 -16.91
N ARG A 187 0.73 -6.27 -15.68
CA ARG A 187 0.97 -7.70 -15.43
C ARG A 187 -0.11 -8.59 -16.02
N ILE A 188 -1.36 -8.13 -16.05
CA ILE A 188 -2.49 -8.84 -16.66
C ILE A 188 -2.40 -8.74 -18.19
N MET A 189 -2.19 -7.54 -18.73
CA MET A 189 -2.10 -7.29 -20.18
C MET A 189 -0.93 -7.99 -20.85
N ARG A 190 0.15 -8.23 -20.10
CA ARG A 190 1.29 -9.01 -20.59
C ARG A 190 1.11 -10.52 -20.42
N HIS A 191 -0.09 -10.97 -20.06
CA HIS A 191 -0.46 -12.36 -19.77
C HIS A 191 0.44 -13.03 -18.71
N ALA A 192 1.09 -12.23 -17.87
CA ALA A 192 2.11 -12.72 -16.96
C ALA A 192 1.51 -13.21 -15.64
N HIS A 193 0.31 -12.76 -15.28
CA HIS A 193 -0.35 -13.05 -14.02
C HIS A 193 -1.86 -13.10 -14.18
N TRP A 194 -2.50 -13.89 -13.32
CA TRP A 194 -3.94 -13.83 -13.12
C TRP A 194 -4.31 -12.58 -12.30
N PRO A 195 -5.52 -12.01 -12.47
CA PRO A 195 -5.98 -10.85 -11.68
C PRO A 195 -5.83 -11.03 -10.16
N SER A 196 -6.08 -12.21 -9.61
CA SER A 196 -5.89 -12.49 -8.18
C SER A 196 -4.42 -12.59 -7.75
N ASP A 197 -3.48 -12.93 -8.63
CA ASP A 197 -2.04 -12.78 -8.34
C ASP A 197 -1.67 -11.31 -8.13
N VAL A 198 -2.29 -10.43 -8.93
CA VAL A 198 -2.10 -8.98 -8.87
C VAL A 198 -2.75 -8.42 -7.61
N LEU A 199 -4.01 -8.79 -7.33
CA LEU A 199 -4.69 -8.41 -6.09
C LEU A 199 -3.92 -8.88 -4.85
N GLY A 200 -3.45 -10.13 -4.82
CA GLY A 200 -2.62 -10.64 -3.75
C GLY A 200 -1.31 -9.87 -3.58
N GLY A 201 -0.70 -9.44 -4.69
CA GLY A 201 0.47 -8.55 -4.64
C GLY A 201 0.16 -7.18 -4.04
N PHE A 202 -0.97 -6.57 -4.38
CA PHE A 202 -1.42 -5.31 -3.77
C PHE A 202 -1.64 -5.47 -2.27
N LEU A 203 -2.42 -6.47 -1.86
CA LEU A 203 -2.73 -6.72 -0.45
C LEU A 203 -1.46 -6.98 0.37
N LEU A 204 -0.54 -7.81 -0.14
CA LEU A 204 0.71 -8.08 0.56
C LEU A 204 1.57 -6.82 0.71
N GLY A 205 1.78 -6.05 -0.36
CA GLY A 205 2.61 -4.85 -0.31
C GLY A 205 2.02 -3.77 0.59
N ILE A 206 0.70 -3.54 0.49
CA ILE A 206 -0.03 -2.59 1.35
C ILE A 206 0.03 -3.04 2.81
N GLY A 207 -0.28 -4.31 3.09
CA GLY A 207 -0.31 -4.86 4.44
C GLY A 207 1.06 -4.80 5.14
N CYS A 208 2.13 -5.19 4.44
CA CYS A 208 3.49 -5.08 4.98
C CYS A 208 3.88 -3.62 5.26
N ALA A 209 3.58 -2.70 4.34
CA ALA A 209 3.90 -1.28 4.51
C ALA A 209 3.08 -0.63 5.63
N ALA A 210 1.80 -0.97 5.76
CA ALA A 210 0.93 -0.53 6.85
C ALA A 210 1.43 -1.05 8.21
N ALA A 211 1.83 -2.32 8.29
CA ALA A 211 2.41 -2.90 9.50
C ALA A 211 3.72 -2.20 9.90
N ALA A 212 4.58 -1.90 8.93
CA ALA A 212 5.82 -1.16 9.17
C ALA A 212 5.56 0.29 9.63
N ALA A 213 4.56 0.96 9.03
CA ALA A 213 4.13 2.29 9.43
C ALA A 213 3.58 2.30 10.87
N TRP A 214 2.75 1.32 11.23
CA TRP A 214 2.26 1.13 12.59
C TRP A 214 3.42 0.93 13.58
N TRP A 215 4.33 0.00 13.28
CA TRP A 215 5.51 -0.28 14.10
C TRP A 215 6.37 0.97 14.34
N ALA A 216 6.62 1.75 13.28
CA ALA A 216 7.40 2.99 13.40
C ALA A 216 6.71 4.02 14.31
N SER A 217 5.38 4.15 14.22
CA SER A 217 4.63 5.08 15.09
C SER A 217 4.56 4.63 16.54
N SER A 218 4.37 3.33 16.82
CA SER A 218 4.26 2.83 18.20
C SER A 218 5.56 3.02 18.99
N HIS A 219 6.71 2.84 18.35
CA HIS A 219 8.01 3.06 18.99
C HIS A 219 8.28 4.55 19.26
N ALA A 220 7.84 5.43 18.37
CA ALA A 220 7.97 6.86 18.57
C ALA A 220 7.11 7.35 19.74
N GLU A 221 5.89 6.82 19.89
CA GLU A 221 4.99 7.14 21.00
C GLU A 221 5.51 6.61 22.34
N ALA A 222 5.98 5.35 22.38
CA ALA A 222 6.56 4.77 23.60
C ALA A 222 7.81 5.52 24.08
N ALA A 223 8.68 5.95 23.16
CA ALA A 223 9.85 6.75 23.50
C ALA A 223 9.48 8.12 24.06
N ALA A 224 8.45 8.78 23.49
CA ALA A 224 7.97 10.07 23.97
C ALA A 224 7.32 9.96 25.36
N GLU A 225 6.57 8.90 25.63
CA GLU A 225 5.96 8.66 26.94
C GLU A 225 7.02 8.36 28.01
N SER A 226 8.01 7.52 27.70
CA SER A 226 9.13 7.25 28.62
C SER A 226 9.91 8.52 28.98
N GLN A 227 10.05 9.46 28.03
CA GLN A 227 10.68 10.76 28.30
C GLN A 227 9.82 11.65 29.20
N ARG A 228 8.49 11.65 29.02
CA ARG A 228 7.56 12.42 29.88
C ARG A 228 7.52 11.90 31.31
N VAL A 229 7.51 10.58 31.49
CA VAL A 229 7.47 9.94 32.82
C VAL A 229 8.82 10.04 33.53
N GLY A 230 9.92 10.02 32.78
CA GLY A 230 11.29 10.10 33.30
C GLY A 230 11.80 11.52 33.58
N ASP A 231 11.03 12.57 33.27
CA ASP A 231 11.40 13.97 33.54
C ASP A 231 10.79 14.46 34.88
N PRO A 232 11.57 14.48 35.99
CA PRO A 232 11.09 14.89 37.30
C PRO A 232 10.73 16.39 37.40
N GLU A 233 11.09 17.22 36.42
CA GLU A 233 10.80 18.67 36.39
C GLU A 233 9.57 19.05 35.53
N ALA A 234 8.87 18.10 34.92
CA ALA A 234 7.63 18.38 34.19
C ALA A 234 6.61 19.03 35.16
N PRO A 235 6.13 20.27 34.91
CA PRO A 235 5.30 20.98 35.87
C PRO A 235 4.03 20.19 36.11
N ARG A 236 3.89 19.65 37.33
CA ARG A 236 2.62 19.14 37.85
C ARG A 236 1.64 20.31 37.75
N GLN A 237 0.83 20.35 36.69
CA GLN A 237 -0.31 21.25 36.64
C GLN A 237 -1.21 20.83 37.78
N MET A 238 -1.13 21.59 38.88
CA MET A 238 -2.00 21.47 40.03
C MET A 238 -3.43 21.53 39.51
N MET A 239 -4.19 20.47 39.81
CA MET A 239 -5.65 20.58 39.79
C MET A 239 -6.04 21.76 40.68
N PRO A 240 -6.87 22.71 40.20
CA PRO A 240 -7.39 23.74 41.07
C PRO A 240 -8.26 23.05 42.11
N THR A 241 -7.83 23.07 43.37
CA THR A 241 -8.69 22.73 44.51
C THR A 241 -9.84 23.71 44.51
N THR A 242 -11.01 23.25 44.10
CA THR A 242 -12.28 23.93 44.34
C THR A 242 -12.51 24.00 45.85
N SER A 243 -11.99 25.06 46.46
CA SER A 243 -12.43 25.49 47.78
C SER A 243 -13.85 26.02 47.65
N GLN A 244 -14.74 25.41 48.40
CA GLN A 244 -16.11 25.86 48.65
C GLN A 244 -16.12 27.29 49.22
N SER A 245 -17.08 28.09 48.77
CA SER A 245 -17.72 29.15 49.55
C SER A 245 -19.16 29.28 49.11
#